data_AF-A0A4Q3JEY7-F1
#
_entry.id   AF-A0A4Q3JEY7-F1
#
_cell.length_a   1.000
_cell.length_b   1.000
_cell.length_c   1.000
_cell.angle_alpha   90.00
_cell.angle_beta   90.00
_cell.angle_gamma   90.00
#
_symmetry.space_group_name_H-M   'P 1'
#
loop_
_entity.id
_entity.type
_entity.pdbx_description
1 polymer ?
#
loop_
_entity_poly.entity_id
_entity_poly.type
_entity_poly.pdbx_seq_one_letter_code
_entity_poly.pdbx_strand_id
1 'polypeptide(L)'
;MSFDEFLDLFAAQPVRQGRDASRYLRDAFDHYGTTQVTKPWGQVRRFTLFDLPWETDEALRRDALVGQEAVQNEIYRSLSNFAREGRANRLVLLHGPNGSAKSTVAACIMRGLEHYSTLAEGALYRFHWVFPSQKTIRGSIGFGGTEGAPKPAAPVASYAHLDESQIDARLQIEIRDHPLFLLPMVQRR
;
A
#
# COMPACT_ATOMS: atom_id res chain seq x y z
N MET A 1 -14.75 4.20 3.33
CA MET A 1 -14.76 4.04 1.87
C MET A 1 -15.45 2.73 1.53
N SER A 2 -16.45 2.77 0.65
CA SER A 2 -17.13 1.59 0.11
C SER A 2 -16.33 0.92 -1.01
N PHE A 3 -16.79 -0.25 -1.45
CA PHE A 3 -16.17 -0.93 -2.58
C PHE A 3 -16.39 -0.18 -3.90
N ASP A 4 -17.59 0.39 -4.10
CA ASP A 4 -17.89 1.21 -5.29
C ASP A 4 -17.01 2.46 -5.34
N GLU A 5 -16.82 3.15 -4.21
CA GLU A 5 -15.90 4.29 -4.11
C GLU A 5 -14.44 3.89 -4.42
N PHE A 6 -14.03 2.68 -4.04
CA PHE A 6 -12.71 2.15 -4.42
C PHE A 6 -12.64 1.89 -5.93
N LEU A 7 -13.70 1.36 -6.56
CA LEU A 7 -13.74 1.15 -8.00
C LEU A 7 -13.69 2.48 -8.77
N ASP A 8 -14.33 3.53 -8.27
CA ASP A 8 -14.23 4.89 -8.83
C ASP A 8 -12.79 5.43 -8.70
N LEU A 9 -12.16 5.25 -7.54
CA LEU A 9 -10.75 5.62 -7.32
C LEU A 9 -9.82 4.84 -8.26
N PHE A 10 -10.08 3.55 -8.44
CA PHE A 10 -9.33 2.70 -9.37
C PHE A 10 -9.52 3.16 -10.82
N ALA A 11 -10.74 3.45 -11.25
CA ALA A 11 -11.03 3.95 -12.59
C ALA A 11 -10.34 5.28 -12.88
N ALA A 12 -10.26 6.17 -11.88
CA ALA A 12 -9.55 7.44 -12.00
C ALA A 12 -8.01 7.28 -12.01
N GLN A 13 -7.46 6.28 -11.30
CA GLN A 13 -6.01 6.10 -11.13
C GLN A 13 -5.56 4.63 -11.28
N PRO A 14 -5.82 3.98 -12.42
CA PRO A 14 -5.72 2.52 -12.54
C PRO A 14 -4.30 2.00 -12.37
N VAL A 15 -3.29 2.73 -12.86
CA VAL A 15 -1.88 2.34 -12.74
C VAL A 15 -1.42 2.36 -11.28
N ARG A 16 -1.84 3.37 -10.51
CA ARG A 16 -1.45 3.54 -9.10
C ARG A 16 -2.19 2.57 -8.19
N GLN A 17 -3.49 2.39 -8.42
CA GLN A 17 -4.32 1.50 -7.61
C GLN A 17 -4.19 0.03 -8.03
N GLY A 18 -3.60 -0.27 -9.19
CA GLY A 18 -3.35 -1.64 -9.68
C GLY A 18 -1.88 -2.07 -9.62
N ARG A 19 -1.02 -1.31 -8.94
CA ARG A 19 0.43 -1.59 -8.89
C ARG A 19 0.74 -2.85 -8.09
N ASP A 20 1.60 -3.69 -8.65
CA ASP A 20 2.19 -4.82 -7.94
C ASP A 20 3.30 -4.35 -6.97
N ALA A 21 3.84 -5.30 -6.20
CA ALA A 21 4.90 -5.01 -5.23
C ALA A 21 6.17 -4.40 -5.86
N SER A 22 6.52 -4.78 -7.09
CA SER A 22 7.72 -4.27 -7.77
C SER A 22 7.53 -2.82 -8.23
N ARG A 23 6.35 -2.50 -8.76
CA ARG A 23 5.94 -1.13 -9.12
C ARG A 23 5.82 -0.27 -7.87
N TYR A 24 5.20 -0.77 -6.81
CA TYR A 24 5.09 -0.07 -5.53
C TYR A 24 6.46 0.32 -4.96
N LEU A 25 7.41 -0.63 -4.97
CA LEU A 25 8.77 -0.36 -4.50
C LEU A 25 9.54 0.57 -5.43
N ARG A 26 9.37 0.48 -6.76
CA ARG A 26 9.95 1.44 -7.70
C ARG A 26 9.41 2.86 -7.48
N ASP A 27 8.09 2.99 -7.31
CA ASP A 27 7.43 4.28 -7.09
C ASP A 27 7.90 4.91 -5.78
N ALA A 28 8.19 4.12 -4.74
CA ALA A 28 8.82 4.61 -3.51
C ALA A 28 10.22 5.18 -3.78
N PHE A 29 11.06 4.51 -4.59
CA PHE A 29 12.36 5.06 -5.00
C PHE A 29 12.20 6.37 -5.77
N ASP A 30 11.26 6.42 -6.70
CA ASP A 30 10.97 7.60 -7.53
C ASP A 30 10.46 8.76 -6.67
N HIS A 31 9.63 8.49 -5.65
CA HIS A 31 9.07 9.49 -4.74
C HIS A 31 10.15 10.25 -3.95
N TYR A 32 11.12 9.55 -3.35
CA TYR A 32 12.20 10.21 -2.62
C TYR A 32 13.23 10.87 -3.54
N GLY A 33 13.24 10.47 -4.82
CA GLY A 33 14.11 11.05 -5.82
C GLY A 33 15.57 10.66 -5.67
N THR A 34 16.43 11.41 -6.36
CA THR A 34 17.84 11.09 -6.50
C THR A 34 18.73 12.31 -6.48
N THR A 35 19.97 12.14 -6.03
CA THR A 35 21.05 13.11 -6.11
C THR A 35 22.21 12.55 -6.95
N GLN A 36 23.15 13.41 -7.34
CA GLN A 36 24.38 13.00 -8.02
C GLN A 36 25.55 13.10 -7.05
N VAL A 37 26.36 12.05 -6.98
CA VAL A 37 27.55 12.01 -6.13
C VAL A 37 28.79 11.87 -6.99
N THR A 38 29.74 12.78 -6.78
CA THR A 38 31.02 12.78 -7.49
C THR A 38 31.94 11.74 -6.88
N LYS A 39 32.42 10.80 -7.70
CA LYS A 39 33.47 9.84 -7.34
C LYS A 39 34.69 10.04 -8.23
N PRO A 40 35.89 9.54 -7.84
CA PRO A 40 37.10 9.67 -8.65
C PRO A 40 36.97 9.12 -10.09
N TRP A 41 36.06 8.17 -10.31
CA TRP A 41 35.80 7.55 -11.61
C TRP A 41 34.52 8.06 -12.31
N GLY A 42 33.90 9.13 -11.80
CA GLY A 42 32.74 9.78 -12.45
C GLY A 42 31.57 10.06 -11.50
N GLN A 43 30.51 10.63 -12.09
CA GLN A 43 29.26 10.89 -11.38
C GLN A 43 28.44 9.62 -11.26
N VAL A 44 27.91 9.35 -10.07
CA VAL A 44 27.03 8.21 -9.82
C VAL A 44 25.74 8.70 -9.17
N ARG A 45 24.61 8.24 -9.70
CA ARG A 45 23.28 8.51 -9.13
C ARG A 45 23.16 7.85 -7.76
N ARG A 46 22.70 8.61 -6.76
CA ARG A 46 22.37 8.16 -5.41
C ARG A 46 20.87 8.33 -5.17
N PHE A 47 20.22 7.34 -4.60
CA PHE A 47 18.82 7.44 -4.22
C PHE A 47 18.68 8.05 -2.83
N THR A 48 17.92 9.14 -2.72
CA THR A 48 17.72 9.88 -1.46
C THR A 48 17.02 9.02 -0.41
N LEU A 49 16.27 8.00 -0.82
CA LEU A 49 15.66 7.01 0.08
C LEU A 49 16.68 6.47 1.11
N PHE A 50 17.94 6.27 0.70
CA PHE A 50 18.98 5.71 1.55
C PHE A 50 19.59 6.69 2.55
N ASP A 51 19.24 7.98 2.43
CA ASP A 51 19.60 9.04 3.37
C ASP A 51 18.55 9.22 4.48
N LEU A 52 17.44 8.47 4.41
CA LEU A 52 16.32 8.50 5.37
C LEU A 52 15.77 9.93 5.62
N PRO A 53 15.40 10.70 4.57
CA PRO A 53 15.05 12.12 4.69
C PRO A 53 13.80 12.42 5.52
N TRP A 54 12.95 11.42 5.76
CA TRP A 54 11.75 11.54 6.62
C TRP A 54 12.04 11.31 8.10
N GLU A 55 13.23 10.80 8.44
CA GLU A 55 13.55 10.46 9.81
C GLU A 55 13.92 11.71 10.62
N THR A 56 13.15 11.98 11.68
CA THR A 56 13.39 13.10 12.59
C THR A 56 14.34 12.74 13.73
N ASP A 57 14.39 11.47 14.14
CA ASP A 57 15.30 11.01 15.20
C ASP A 57 16.73 10.86 14.66
N GLU A 58 17.66 11.64 15.23
CA GLU A 58 19.07 11.60 14.89
C GLU A 58 19.70 10.21 15.09
N ALA A 59 19.27 9.47 16.12
CA ALA A 59 19.78 8.13 16.37
C ALA A 59 19.40 7.19 15.23
N LEU A 60 18.16 7.28 14.75
CA LEU A 60 17.65 6.47 13.65
C LEU A 60 18.20 6.91 12.28
N ARG A 61 18.59 8.19 12.12
CA ARG A 61 19.22 8.69 10.90
C ARG A 61 20.65 8.16 10.72
N ARG A 62 21.34 7.79 11.80
CA ARG A 62 22.67 7.17 11.76
C ARG A 62 22.68 5.81 11.07
N ASP A 63 21.52 5.16 10.93
CA ASP A 63 21.37 3.91 10.18
C ASP A 63 21.32 4.11 8.65
N ALA A 64 21.40 5.37 8.17
CA ALA A 64 21.44 5.68 6.75
C ALA A 64 22.59 4.96 6.05
N LEU A 65 22.32 4.51 4.82
CA LEU A 65 23.28 3.72 4.06
C LEU A 65 24.35 4.63 3.44
N VAL A 66 25.58 4.57 3.95
CA VAL A 66 26.71 5.28 3.35
C VAL A 66 27.25 4.50 2.14
N GLY A 67 27.35 5.18 0.98
CA GLY A 67 27.87 4.58 -0.25
C GLY A 67 26.92 3.58 -0.94
N GLN A 68 27.50 2.53 -1.52
CA GLN A 68 26.78 1.44 -2.22
C GLN A 68 25.89 1.89 -3.40
N GLU A 69 26.19 3.03 -4.03
CA GLU A 69 25.37 3.58 -5.12
C GLU A 69 25.21 2.60 -6.29
N ALA A 70 26.23 1.80 -6.60
CA ALA A 70 26.12 0.77 -7.63
C ALA A 70 25.01 -0.26 -7.31
N VAL A 71 24.94 -0.71 -6.06
CA VAL A 71 23.91 -1.64 -5.57
C VAL A 71 22.54 -0.98 -5.61
N GLN A 72 22.42 0.27 -5.15
CA GLN A 72 21.17 1.03 -5.20
C GLN A 72 20.62 1.10 -6.64
N ASN A 73 21.48 1.42 -7.60
CA ASN A 73 21.11 1.50 -9.01
C ASN A 73 20.72 0.15 -9.62
N GLU A 74 21.39 -0.93 -9.25
CA GLU A 74 21.08 -2.27 -9.76
C GLU A 74 19.74 -2.81 -9.22
N ILE A 75 19.43 -2.51 -7.94
CA ILE A 75 18.11 -2.79 -7.36
C ILE A 75 17.03 -2.03 -8.14
N TYR A 76 17.21 -0.72 -8.32
CA TYR A 76 16.25 0.09 -9.09
C TYR A 76 16.06 -0.39 -10.52
N ARG A 77 17.17 -0.77 -11.19
CA ARG A 77 17.15 -1.34 -12.55
C ARG A 77 16.33 -2.64 -12.57
N SER A 78 16.54 -3.52 -11.60
CA SER A 78 15.79 -4.78 -11.47
C SER A 78 14.29 -4.53 -11.30
N LEU A 79 13.91 -3.62 -10.40
CA LEU A 79 12.51 -3.23 -10.19
C LEU A 79 11.88 -2.61 -11.44
N SER A 80 12.62 -1.76 -12.14
CA SER A 80 12.18 -1.16 -13.41
C SER A 80 11.94 -2.21 -14.49
N ASN A 81 12.76 -3.27 -14.52
CA ASN A 81 12.57 -4.39 -15.44
C ASN A 81 11.33 -5.20 -15.08
N PHE A 82 11.12 -5.54 -13.81
CA PHE A 82 9.90 -6.23 -13.37
C PHE A 82 8.63 -5.44 -13.68
N ALA A 83 8.66 -4.12 -13.43
CA ALA A 83 7.54 -3.24 -13.73
C ALA A 83 7.20 -3.21 -15.23
N ARG A 84 8.23 -3.22 -16.09
CA ARG A 84 8.10 -3.27 -17.56
C ARG A 84 7.58 -4.63 -18.04
N GLU A 85 8.05 -5.71 -17.44
CA GLU A 85 7.60 -7.08 -17.75
C GLU A 85 6.20 -7.38 -17.17
N GLY A 86 5.72 -6.58 -16.22
CA GLY A 86 4.42 -6.76 -15.56
C GLY A 86 4.36 -7.91 -14.56
N ARG A 87 5.52 -8.49 -14.21
CA ARG A 87 5.65 -9.54 -13.20
C ARG A 87 7.07 -9.59 -12.63
N ALA A 88 7.17 -9.85 -11.34
CA ALA A 88 8.43 -10.23 -10.70
C ALA A 88 8.69 -11.72 -10.95
N ASN A 89 9.48 -12.04 -11.97
CA ASN A 89 9.78 -13.42 -12.39
C ASN A 89 11.20 -13.89 -12.02
N ARG A 90 11.97 -13.07 -11.27
CA ARG A 90 13.33 -13.40 -10.82
C ARG A 90 13.51 -13.05 -9.36
N LEU A 91 14.40 -13.78 -8.69
CA LEU A 91 14.85 -13.47 -7.34
C LEU A 91 15.99 -12.45 -7.37
N VAL A 92 15.90 -11.40 -6.56
CA VAL A 92 17.02 -10.48 -6.32
C VAL A 92 17.78 -10.96 -5.08
N LEU A 93 19.02 -11.41 -5.27
CA LEU A 93 19.89 -11.88 -4.20
C LEU A 93 20.99 -10.87 -3.93
N LEU A 94 21.00 -10.28 -2.72
CA LEU A 94 22.11 -9.46 -2.25
C LEU A 94 23.22 -10.37 -1.72
N HIS A 95 24.30 -10.51 -2.48
CA HIS A 95 25.48 -11.28 -2.08
C HIS A 95 26.69 -10.37 -1.86
N GLY A 96 27.58 -10.77 -0.94
CA GLY A 96 28.80 -10.03 -0.64
C GLY A 96 29.39 -10.41 0.72
N PRO A 97 30.62 -9.98 1.04
CA PRO A 97 31.29 -10.27 2.30
C PRO A 97 30.50 -9.81 3.54
N ASN A 98 30.82 -10.36 4.72
CA ASN A 98 30.26 -9.84 5.96
C ASN A 98 30.64 -8.37 6.14
N GLY A 99 29.70 -7.56 6.66
CA GLY A 99 29.89 -6.10 6.79
C GLY A 99 29.67 -5.29 5.51
N SER A 100 29.27 -5.89 4.38
CA SER A 100 29.03 -5.17 3.10
C SER A 100 27.67 -4.43 3.03
N ALA A 101 27.10 -4.02 4.17
CA ALA A 101 25.85 -3.25 4.28
C ALA A 101 24.58 -3.87 3.66
N LYS A 102 24.54 -5.19 3.37
CA LYS A 102 23.35 -5.87 2.78
C LYS A 102 22.09 -5.69 3.61
N SER A 103 22.20 -5.94 4.92
CA SER A 103 21.07 -5.77 5.86
C SER A 103 20.67 -4.29 5.98
N THR A 104 21.64 -3.38 5.94
CA THR A 104 21.40 -1.93 5.95
C THR A 104 20.63 -1.47 4.73
N VAL A 105 20.99 -1.96 3.53
CA VAL A 105 20.25 -1.69 2.28
C VAL A 105 18.79 -2.14 2.43
N ALA A 106 18.56 -3.37 2.88
CA ALA A 106 17.21 -3.90 3.08
C ALA A 106 16.43 -3.10 4.13
N ALA A 107 17.06 -2.75 5.25
CA ALA A 107 16.44 -1.97 6.32
C ALA A 107 16.04 -0.57 5.85
N CYS A 108 16.90 0.14 5.09
CA CYS A 108 16.55 1.45 4.53
C CYS A 108 15.36 1.37 3.59
N ILE A 109 15.31 0.34 2.73
CA ILE A 109 14.17 0.09 1.84
C ILE A 109 12.89 -0.15 2.64
N MET A 110 12.93 -1.01 3.66
CA MET A 110 11.75 -1.30 4.50
C MET A 110 11.24 -0.04 5.21
N ARG A 111 12.13 0.76 5.80
CA ARG A 111 11.77 2.03 6.46
C ARG A 111 11.22 3.05 5.46
N GLY A 112 11.79 3.10 4.26
CA GLY A 112 11.28 3.94 3.17
C GLY A 112 9.89 3.55 2.72
N LEU A 113 9.60 2.25 2.65
CA LEU A 113 8.26 1.74 2.34
C LEU A 113 7.26 2.02 3.47
N GLU A 114 7.68 1.88 4.72
CA GLU A 114 6.86 2.18 5.90
C GLU A 114 6.40 3.63 5.87
N HIS A 115 7.33 4.58 5.75
CA HIS A 115 6.98 6.00 5.62
C HIS A 115 6.14 6.26 4.37
N TYR A 116 6.56 5.75 3.20
CA TYR A 116 5.83 5.95 1.95
C TYR A 116 4.38 5.50 2.04
N SER A 117 4.10 4.39 2.74
CA SER A 117 2.74 3.86 2.93
C SER A 117 1.79 4.77 3.73
N THR A 118 2.34 5.72 4.48
CA THR A 118 1.57 6.74 5.21
C THR A 118 1.17 7.92 4.33
N LEU A 119 1.82 8.06 3.17
CA LEU A 119 1.57 9.15 2.21
C LEU A 119 0.42 8.78 1.26
N ALA A 120 -0.21 9.80 0.69
CA ALA A 120 -1.23 9.58 -0.32
C ALA A 120 -0.68 8.76 -1.51
N GLU A 121 0.56 9.02 -1.93
CA GLU A 121 1.33 8.32 -2.98
C GLU A 121 1.48 6.84 -2.71
N GLY A 122 1.72 6.45 -1.46
CA GLY A 122 1.88 5.07 -1.04
C GLY A 122 0.62 4.41 -0.49
N ALA A 123 -0.56 5.03 -0.60
CA ALA A 123 -1.80 4.42 -0.13
C ALA A 123 -2.00 3.02 -0.74
N LEU A 124 -2.31 2.06 0.13
CA LEU A 124 -2.68 0.69 -0.19
C LEU A 124 -4.01 0.38 0.48
N TYR A 125 -4.90 -0.28 -0.26
CA TYR A 125 -6.23 -0.59 0.21
C TYR A 125 -6.38 -2.08 0.48
N ARG A 126 -7.23 -2.39 1.46
CA ARG A 126 -7.75 -3.72 1.77
C ARG A 126 -9.23 -3.58 2.04
N PHE A 127 -9.98 -4.67 1.89
CA PHE A 127 -11.40 -4.68 2.22
C PHE A 127 -11.65 -5.38 3.55
N HIS A 128 -12.72 -5.01 4.23
CA HIS A 128 -13.24 -5.69 5.42
C HIS A 128 -14.72 -5.99 5.17
N TRP A 129 -15.23 -7.10 5.71
CA TRP A 129 -16.66 -7.38 5.69
C TRP A 129 -17.32 -6.75 6.91
N VAL A 130 -18.31 -5.89 6.68
CA VAL A 130 -19.04 -5.18 7.73
C VAL A 130 -20.39 -5.84 7.93
N PHE A 131 -20.67 -6.25 9.17
CA PHE A 131 -21.94 -6.84 9.57
C PHE A 131 -22.71 -5.85 10.45
N PRO A 132 -23.77 -5.19 9.94
CA PRO A 132 -24.57 -4.26 10.70
C PRO A 132 -25.34 -4.93 11.84
N SER A 133 -25.68 -4.14 12.86
CA SER A 133 -26.50 -4.62 13.96
C SER A 133 -27.93 -4.94 13.54
N GLN A 134 -28.56 -5.89 14.23
CA GLN A 134 -29.97 -6.22 13.97
C GLN A 134 -30.88 -5.00 14.13
N LYS A 135 -30.58 -4.09 15.07
CA LYS A 135 -31.32 -2.84 15.28
C LYS A 135 -31.19 -1.91 14.07
N THR A 136 -30.03 -1.89 13.43
CA THR A 136 -29.74 -1.11 12.21
C THR A 136 -30.48 -1.66 11.00
N ILE A 137 -30.55 -2.99 10.83
CA ILE A 137 -31.14 -3.63 9.64
C ILE A 137 -32.68 -3.62 9.69
N ARG A 138 -33.28 -3.92 10.85
CA ARG A 138 -34.70 -4.25 10.93
C ARG A 138 -35.62 -3.09 11.29
N GLY A 139 -35.10 -1.93 11.69
CA GLY A 139 -35.90 -0.99 12.48
C GLY A 139 -36.42 -1.69 13.76
N SER A 140 -37.07 -0.97 14.67
CA SER A 140 -37.57 -1.59 15.91
C SER A 140 -38.64 -2.64 15.59
N ILE A 141 -38.31 -3.94 15.69
CA ILE A 141 -39.32 -5.00 15.75
C ILE A 141 -39.91 -4.97 17.17
N GLY A 142 -40.85 -4.06 17.39
CA GLY A 142 -41.75 -4.07 18.53
C GLY A 142 -43.11 -4.59 18.06
N PHE A 143 -43.61 -5.65 18.70
CA PHE A 143 -44.99 -6.10 18.52
C PHE A 143 -45.94 -5.02 19.06
N GLY A 144 -46.41 -4.15 18.18
CA GLY A 144 -47.36 -3.09 18.48
C GLY A 144 -47.88 -2.48 17.20
N GLY A 145 -48.99 -3.01 16.68
CA GLY A 145 -49.67 -2.44 15.52
C GLY A 145 -50.17 -1.03 15.84
N THR A 146 -49.54 -0.02 15.27
CA THR A 146 -50.10 1.32 15.05
C THR A 146 -49.51 1.87 13.75
N GLU A 147 -50.36 2.51 12.95
CA GLU A 147 -50.00 3.16 11.70
C GLU A 147 -48.85 4.16 11.97
N GLY A 148 -47.63 3.81 11.56
CA GLY A 148 -46.41 4.55 11.92
C GLY A 148 -45.14 3.72 11.97
N ALA A 149 -45.19 2.41 11.67
CA ALA A 149 -44.00 1.57 11.59
C ALA A 149 -42.96 2.15 10.61
N PRO A 150 -41.68 2.32 11.01
CA PRO A 150 -40.65 2.75 10.08
C PRO A 150 -40.56 1.70 8.97
N LYS A 151 -40.70 2.15 7.72
CA LYS A 151 -40.52 1.30 6.53
C LYS A 151 -39.20 0.52 6.66
N PRO A 152 -39.12 -0.73 6.18
CA PRO A 152 -37.85 -1.42 6.07
C PRO A 152 -36.87 -0.46 5.38
N ALA A 153 -35.70 -0.25 6.01
CA ALA A 153 -34.69 0.64 5.47
C ALA A 153 -34.47 0.27 4.00
N ALA A 154 -34.50 1.27 3.12
CA ALA A 154 -34.21 1.07 1.70
C ALA A 154 -32.93 0.25 1.56
N PRO A 155 -32.83 -0.68 0.59
CA PRO A 155 -31.64 -1.49 0.42
C PRO A 155 -30.41 -0.58 0.34
N VAL A 156 -29.58 -0.62 1.38
CA VAL A 156 -28.37 0.20 1.45
C VAL A 156 -27.37 -0.43 0.51
N ALA A 157 -26.89 0.34 -0.46
CA ALA A 157 -25.91 -0.14 -1.44
C ALA A 157 -24.58 -0.56 -0.78
N SER A 158 -24.22 0.04 0.37
CA SER A 158 -23.02 -0.31 1.12
C SER A 158 -23.13 -0.04 2.62
N TYR A 159 -22.58 -0.94 3.44
CA TYR A 159 -22.45 -0.76 4.89
C TYR A 159 -21.16 -0.03 5.31
N ALA A 160 -20.38 0.48 4.35
CA ALA A 160 -19.08 1.09 4.63
C ALA A 160 -19.12 2.43 5.38
N HIS A 161 -20.29 3.06 5.46
CA HIS A 161 -20.51 4.37 6.09
C HIS A 161 -21.32 4.28 7.39
N LEU A 162 -21.55 3.07 7.90
CA LEU A 162 -22.20 2.90 9.19
C LEU A 162 -21.30 3.39 10.32
N ASP A 163 -21.92 4.01 11.32
CA ASP A 163 -21.24 4.35 12.56
C ASP A 163 -20.88 3.08 13.34
N GLU A 164 -19.86 3.16 14.20
CA GLU A 164 -19.40 1.99 14.97
C GLU A 164 -20.49 1.40 15.88
N SER A 165 -21.38 2.24 16.42
CA SER A 165 -22.53 1.81 17.22
C SER A 165 -23.55 0.98 16.43
N GLN A 166 -23.48 1.00 15.10
CA GLN A 166 -24.39 0.33 14.20
C GLN A 166 -23.81 -0.98 13.64
N ILE A 167 -22.60 -1.38 14.06
CA ILE A 167 -21.87 -2.54 13.55
C ILE A 167 -21.76 -3.60 14.66
N ASP A 168 -22.25 -4.81 14.41
CA ASP A 168 -22.08 -5.94 15.34
C ASP A 168 -20.69 -6.57 15.19
N ALA A 169 -20.20 -6.67 13.95
CA ALA A 169 -18.89 -7.25 13.66
C ALA A 169 -18.23 -6.68 12.41
N ARG A 170 -16.89 -6.66 12.42
CA ARG A 170 -16.05 -6.35 11.25
C ARG A 170 -15.04 -7.47 11.05
N LEU A 171 -15.20 -8.25 9.98
CA LEU A 171 -14.25 -9.30 9.63
C LEU A 171 -13.12 -8.70 8.81
N GLN A 172 -11.91 -8.75 9.36
CA GLN A 172 -10.70 -8.31 8.68
C GLN A 172 -10.14 -9.44 7.82
N ILE A 173 -9.53 -9.09 6.69
CA ILE A 173 -8.76 -10.05 5.90
C ILE A 173 -7.37 -10.17 6.48
N GLU A 174 -7.01 -11.37 6.90
CA GLU A 174 -5.72 -11.65 7.49
C GLU A 174 -4.57 -11.48 6.50
N ILE A 175 -4.76 -11.94 5.27
CA ILE A 175 -3.75 -11.88 4.20
C ILE A 175 -3.64 -10.51 3.51
N ARG A 176 -4.46 -9.53 3.92
CA ARG A 176 -4.45 -8.14 3.41
C ARG A 176 -4.56 -8.04 1.88
N ASP A 177 -5.41 -8.90 1.30
CA ASP A 177 -5.60 -8.95 -0.15
C ASP A 177 -6.10 -7.64 -0.75
N HIS A 178 -5.69 -7.43 -2.00
CA HIS A 178 -6.09 -6.29 -2.78
C HIS A 178 -7.61 -6.32 -3.09
N PRO A 179 -8.36 -5.20 -2.96
CA PRO A 179 -9.81 -5.20 -3.17
C PRO A 179 -10.26 -5.67 -4.55
N LEU A 180 -9.44 -5.51 -5.58
CA LEU A 180 -9.74 -6.04 -6.92
C LEU A 180 -9.92 -7.57 -6.93
N PHE A 181 -9.44 -8.28 -5.91
CA PHE A 181 -9.65 -9.72 -5.80
C PHE A 181 -11.09 -10.10 -5.44
N LEU A 182 -11.94 -9.14 -5.06
CA LEU A 182 -13.39 -9.35 -4.95
C LEU A 182 -14.06 -9.52 -6.31
N LEU A 183 -13.49 -8.95 -7.37
CA LEU A 183 -14.04 -9.10 -8.72
C LEU A 183 -13.77 -10.53 -9.22
N PRO A 184 -14.71 -11.22 -9.88
CA PRO A 184 -14.42 -12.48 -10.56
C PRO A 184 -13.29 -12.33 -11.59
N MET A 185 -12.44 -13.35 -11.76
CA MET A 185 -11.31 -13.29 -12.69
C MET A 185 -11.69 -12.91 -14.13
N VAL A 186 -12.88 -13.34 -14.59
CA VAL A 186 -13.41 -13.02 -15.92
C VAL A 186 -13.72 -11.53 -16.11
N GLN A 187 -13.90 -10.78 -15.01
CA GLN A 187 -14.20 -9.34 -15.00
C GLN A 187 -12.95 -8.47 -14.73
N ARG A 188 -11.77 -9.07 -14.48
CA ARG A 188 -10.52 -8.35 -14.18
C ARG A 188 -9.63 -8.07 -15.41
N ARG A 189 -10.14 -8.31 -16.62
CA ARG A 189 -9.38 -8.16 -17.87
C ARG A 189 -9.59 -6.80 -18.51
#